data_AF-H6RBC7-F1
#
_entry.id   AF-H6RBC7-F1
#
_cell.length_a   1.000
_cell.length_b   1.000
_cell.length_c   1.000
_cell.angle_alpha   90.00
_cell.angle_beta   90.00
_cell.angle_gamma   90.00
#
_symmetry.space_group_name_H-M   'P 1'
#
loop_
_entity.id
_entity.type
_entity.pdbx_description
1 polymer ?
#
loop_
_entity_poly.entity_id
_entity_poly.type
_entity_poly.pdbx_seq_one_letter_code
_entity_poly.pdbx_strand_id
1 'polypeptide(L)'
;MCRDGRCLHHARATAAARIEITEEANDRYFREVLARRGGQVFWQDSCATANRYYFDKHGDVPLRPASTLEAAWRSGHFPLEDYVFS
;
A
#
# COMPACT_ATOMS: atom_id res chain seq x y z
N MET A 1 15.06 7.56 4.91
CA MET A 1 15.26 7.23 3.49
C MET A 1 16.48 6.30 3.47
N CYS A 2 16.35 5.03 3.84
CA CYS A 2 15.78 3.89 3.11
C CYS A 2 15.09 2.95 4.11
N ARG A 3 13.81 2.62 3.93
CA ARG A 3 13.04 1.78 4.88
C ARG A 3 12.98 0.29 4.47
N ASP A 4 13.60 -0.08 3.35
CA ASP A 4 13.71 -1.46 2.83
C ASP A 4 14.77 -2.31 3.54
N GLY A 5 15.38 -1.80 4.61
CA GLY A 5 16.48 -2.49 5.29
C GLY A 5 16.09 -3.81 5.97
N ARG A 6 14.85 -3.95 6.46
CA ARG A 6 14.41 -5.13 7.22
C ARG A 6 14.30 -6.39 6.36
N CYS A 7 13.59 -6.30 5.22
CA CYS A 7 13.50 -7.43 4.29
C CYS A 7 14.87 -7.79 3.71
N LEU A 8 15.66 -6.79 3.32
CA LEU A 8 17.01 -7.03 2.80
C LEU A 8 17.93 -7.67 3.83
N HIS A 9 17.82 -7.27 5.10
CA HIS A 9 18.58 -7.87 6.19
C HIS A 9 18.17 -9.33 6.42
N HIS A 10 16.86 -9.61 6.47
CA HIS A 10 16.36 -10.97 6.63
C HIS A 10 16.76 -11.86 5.46
N ALA A 11 16.58 -11.40 4.22
CA ALA A 11 16.98 -12.14 3.03
C ALA A 11 18.47 -12.48 3.00
N ARG A 12 19.34 -11.54 3.39
CA ARG A 12 20.78 -11.80 3.54
C ARG A 12 21.08 -12.83 4.63
N ALA A 13 20.38 -12.77 5.77
CA ALA A 13 20.56 -13.70 6.87
C ALA A 13 20.12 -15.12 6.52
N THR A 14 19.11 -15.28 5.65
CA THR A 14 18.59 -16.58 5.19
C THR A 14 19.12 -17.02 3.83
N ALA A 15 20.06 -16.27 3.25
CA ALA A 15 20.57 -16.46 1.88
C ALA A 15 19.48 -16.51 0.78
N ALA A 16 18.36 -15.82 1.00
CA ALA A 16 17.31 -15.70 -0.01
C ALA A 16 17.72 -14.71 -1.11
N ALA A 17 17.43 -15.07 -2.35
CA ALA A 17 17.68 -14.26 -3.54
C ALA A 17 16.45 -13.46 -4.00
N ARG A 18 15.27 -13.84 -3.50
CA ARG A 18 13.97 -13.27 -3.86
C ARG A 18 13.16 -12.95 -2.61
N ILE A 19 12.47 -11.82 -2.67
CA ILE A 19 11.58 -11.31 -1.63
C ILE A 19 10.28 -10.94 -2.34
N GLU A 20 9.19 -11.61 -1.98
CA GLU A 20 7.87 -11.31 -2.53
C GLU A 20 6.82 -11.21 -1.44
N ILE A 21 5.82 -10.37 -1.67
CA ILE A 21 4.64 -10.31 -0.80
C ILE A 21 3.73 -11.51 -1.09
N THR A 22 3.14 -12.07 -0.04
CA THR A 22 2.11 -13.10 -0.15
C THR A 22 0.82 -12.53 -0.77
N GLU A 23 0.09 -13.36 -1.50
CA GLU A 23 -1.20 -12.97 -2.10
C GLU A 23 -2.19 -12.57 -1.01
N GLU A 24 -2.23 -13.31 0.10
CA GLU A 24 -3.11 -13.03 1.24
C GLU A 24 -2.83 -11.68 1.90
N ALA A 25 -1.55 -11.32 2.05
CA ALA A 25 -1.17 -10.02 2.61
C ALA A 25 -1.52 -8.88 1.65
N ASN A 26 -1.27 -9.07 0.35
CA ASN A 26 -1.65 -8.11 -0.68
C ASN A 26 -3.16 -7.88 -0.69
N ASP A 27 -3.96 -8.94 -0.68
CA ASP A 27 -5.42 -8.87 -0.73
C ASP A 27 -6.02 -8.26 0.53
N ARG A 28 -5.47 -8.59 1.70
CA ARG A 28 -5.84 -7.94 2.96
C ARG A 28 -5.60 -6.44 2.89
N TYR A 29 -4.42 -6.04 2.43
CA TYR A 29 -4.05 -4.64 2.29
C TYR A 29 -4.93 -3.91 1.27
N PHE A 30 -5.19 -4.53 0.12
CA PHE A 30 -6.00 -3.97 -0.94
C PHE A 30 -7.45 -3.74 -0.49
N ARG A 31 -8.06 -4.72 0.18
CA ARG A 31 -9.41 -4.57 0.75
C ARG A 31 -9.50 -3.44 1.77
N GLU A 32 -8.49 -3.29 2.62
CA GLU A 32 -8.43 -2.20 3.61
C GLU A 32 -8.40 -0.82 2.94
N VAL A 33 -7.55 -0.65 1.93
CA VAL A 33 -7.42 0.59 1.16
C VAL A 33 -8.72 0.93 0.44
N LEU A 34 -9.34 -0.05 -0.22
CA LEU A 34 -10.60 0.15 -0.91
C LEU A 34 -11.74 0.53 0.04
N ALA A 35 -11.83 -0.08 1.22
CA ALA A 35 -12.87 0.24 2.20
C ALA A 35 -12.77 1.69 2.71
N ARG A 36 -11.57 2.28 2.72
CA ARG A 36 -11.32 3.65 3.18
C ARG A 36 -11.43 4.69 2.07
N ARG A 37 -11.62 4.29 0.81
CA ARG A 37 -11.54 5.23 -0.33
C ARG A 37 -12.54 6.38 -0.22
N GLY A 38 -13.74 6.13 0.32
CA GLY A 38 -14.80 7.13 0.43
C GLY A 38 -14.46 8.34 1.32
N GLY A 39 -13.45 8.24 2.18
CA GLY A 39 -12.97 9.38 2.97
C GLY A 39 -12.12 10.39 2.19
N GLN A 40 -11.80 10.11 0.92
CA GLN A 40 -11.01 11.00 0.08
C GLN A 40 -11.86 12.09 -0.58
N VAL A 41 -11.25 13.24 -0.85
CA VAL A 41 -11.89 14.37 -1.54
C VAL A 41 -12.49 14.00 -2.90
N PHE A 42 -11.95 12.96 -3.55
CA PHE A 42 -12.44 12.48 -4.84
C PHE A 42 -13.87 11.92 -4.82
N TRP A 43 -14.36 11.53 -3.64
CA TRP A 43 -15.70 10.96 -3.47
C TRP A 43 -16.70 11.95 -2.86
N GLN A 44 -16.35 13.25 -2.82
CA GLN A 44 -17.23 14.34 -2.38
C GLN A 44 -17.98 14.94 -3.58
N ASP A 45 -19.22 15.38 -3.38
CA ASP A 45 -20.11 15.91 -4.43
C ASP A 45 -19.52 17.10 -5.20
N SER A 46 -18.67 17.90 -4.55
CA SER A 46 -18.02 19.07 -5.16
C SER A 46 -16.96 18.71 -6.22
N CYS A 47 -16.43 17.47 -6.22
CA CYS A 47 -15.49 16.99 -7.22
C CYS A 47 -16.18 16.40 -8.47
N ALA A 48 -17.51 16.26 -8.47
CA ALA A 48 -18.26 15.72 -9.60
C ALA A 48 -18.17 16.59 -10.88
N THR A 49 -17.91 17.89 -10.73
CA THR A 49 -17.83 18.86 -11.84
C THR A 49 -16.39 19.20 -12.26
N ALA A 50 -15.37 18.64 -11.59
CA ALA A 50 -13.97 18.93 -11.86
C ALA A 50 -13.38 18.05 -12.98
N ASN A 51 -12.34 18.52 -13.68
CA ASN A 51 -11.59 17.69 -14.64
C ASN A 51 -10.83 16.58 -13.90
N ARG A 52 -11.33 15.35 -14.00
CA ARG A 52 -10.89 14.17 -13.24
C ARG A 52 -9.64 13.51 -13.85
N TYR A 53 -8.45 13.95 -13.46
CA TYR A 53 -7.16 13.33 -13.89
C TYR A 53 -6.80 12.05 -13.11
N TYR A 54 -7.25 11.93 -11.86
CA TYR A 54 -6.85 10.84 -10.97
C TYR A 54 -7.74 9.60 -11.04
N PHE A 55 -8.78 9.62 -11.88
CA PHE A 55 -9.67 8.50 -12.05
C PHE A 55 -9.14 7.59 -13.15
N ASP A 56 -9.04 6.30 -12.86
CA ASP A 56 -8.70 5.29 -13.86
C ASP A 56 -9.91 4.98 -14.77
N LYS A 57 -9.71 4.08 -15.73
CA LYS A 57 -10.76 3.63 -16.67
C LYS A 57 -11.95 2.93 -15.99
N HIS A 58 -11.80 2.52 -14.73
CA HIS A 58 -12.82 1.89 -13.91
C HIS A 58 -13.50 2.88 -12.94
N GLY A 59 -13.08 4.15 -12.95
CA GLY A 59 -13.60 5.18 -12.08
C GLY A 59 -13.07 5.11 -10.66
N ASP A 60 -11.92 4.48 -10.42
CA ASP A 60 -11.25 4.47 -9.11
C ASP A 60 -10.04 5.41 -9.10
N VAL A 61 -9.62 5.79 -7.89
CA VAL A 61 -8.45 6.64 -7.68
C VAL A 61 -7.34 5.80 -7.05
N PRO A 62 -6.17 5.65 -7.72
CA PRO A 62 -5.08 4.81 -7.25
C PRO A 62 -4.24 5.51 -6.16
N LEU A 63 -4.90 6.21 -5.24
CA LEU A 63 -4.27 6.88 -4.12
C LEU A 63 -4.58 6.15 -2.82
N ARG A 64 -3.53 5.95 -2.03
CA ARG A 64 -3.63 5.36 -0.69
C ARG A 64 -4.30 6.37 0.24
N PRO A 65 -5.46 6.05 0.86
CA PRO A 65 -6.12 6.89 1.84
C PRO A 65 -5.43 6.72 3.20
N ALA A 66 -4.22 7.27 3.35
CA ALA A 66 -3.45 7.22 4.58
C ALA A 66 -2.84 8.58 4.90
N SER A 67 -2.80 8.93 6.19
CA SER A 67 -2.04 10.10 6.64
C SER A 67 -0.53 9.87 6.48
N THR A 68 0.26 10.94 6.36
CA THR A 68 1.72 10.84 6.28
C THR A 68 2.32 10.08 7.47
N LEU A 69 1.76 10.29 8.67
CA LEU A 69 2.20 9.61 9.89
C LEU A 69 1.87 8.12 9.85
N GLU A 70 0.65 7.75 9.45
CA GLU A 70 0.25 6.35 9.28
C GLU A 70 1.15 5.66 8.25
N ALA A 71 1.34 6.26 7.07
CA ALA A 71 2.19 5.72 6.02
C ALA A 71 3.63 5.55 6.51
N ALA A 72 4.18 6.55 7.22
CA ALA A 72 5.50 6.45 7.81
C ALA A 72 5.58 5.33 8.86
N TRP A 73 4.57 5.18 9.72
CA TRP A 73 4.58 4.13 10.73
C TRP A 73 4.52 2.72 10.09
N ARG A 74 3.58 2.51 9.16
CA ARG A 74 3.40 1.21 8.47
C ARG A 74 4.62 0.80 7.65
N SER A 75 5.29 1.76 6.99
CA SER A 75 6.56 1.50 6.29
C SER A 75 7.71 1.09 7.23
N GLY A 76 7.58 1.31 8.54
CA GLY A 76 8.55 0.84 9.54
C GLY A 76 8.18 -0.45 10.25
N HIS A 77 6.87 -0.77 10.34
CA HIS A 77 6.32 -1.81 11.22
C HIS A 77 5.55 -2.89 10.47
N PHE A 78 5.86 -3.12 9.20
CA PHE A 78 5.23 -4.20 8.44
C PHE A 78 5.70 -5.59 8.93
N PRO A 79 4.84 -6.63 8.85
CA PRO A 79 5.19 -7.98 9.26
C PRO A 79 6.16 -8.62 8.24
N LEU A 80 7.15 -9.40 8.70
CA LEU A 80 8.02 -10.13 7.75
C LEU A 80 7.34 -11.41 7.25
N GLU A 81 6.39 -11.94 8.02
CA GLU A 81 5.57 -13.09 7.66
C GLU A 81 4.64 -12.83 6.47
N ASP A 82 4.40 -11.55 6.13
CA ASP A 82 3.69 -11.17 4.92
C ASP A 82 4.52 -11.41 3.65
N TYR A 83 5.81 -11.75 3.79
CA TYR A 83 6.75 -11.94 2.70
C TYR A 83 7.28 -13.38 2.62
N VAL A 84 7.44 -13.87 1.40
CA VAL A 84 8.13 -15.12 1.08
C VAL A 84 9.58 -14.80 0.70
N PHE A 85 10.51 -15.52 1.32
CA PHE A 85 11.94 -15.45 1.08
C PHE A 85 12.41 -16.77 0.46
N SER A 86 12.99 -16.72 -0.73
CA SER A 86 13.49 -17.90 -1.48
C SER A 86 14.81 -17.61 -2.18
#